data_AF-A0A402D706-F1
#
_entry.id   AF-A0A402D706-F1
#
_cell.length_a   1.000
_cell.length_b   1.000
_cell.length_c   1.000
_cell.angle_alpha   90.00
_cell.angle_beta   90.00
_cell.angle_gamma   90.00
#
_symmetry.space_group_name_H-M   'P 1'
#
loop_
_entity.id
_entity.type
_entity.pdbx_description
1 polymer ?
#
loop_
_entity_poly.entity_id
_entity_poly.type
_entity_poly.pdbx_seq_one_letter_code
_entity_poly.pdbx_strand_id
1 'polypeptide(L)'
;MSIIPAAEPKTGFAARAHFQFLDGIRGLAALTVMCCHIINIAYSAAPVSQMSPALRGASHLIQLGHCAVCAFIVLSGFCLMLPVAGAPARQLAGGLKGFAARRARRILPPYYAALALTILLPAIHATVVRLTNHQHEPFFLPVRASNLISHLLLVHNLRADLLMALDGPTWSVATEWQIYFVFALVLLPLWRRFGGLPTFFGAVLLGTAPYFVLPANHNFAGSACSWLLGLFAMGMLGATMIRSESASVISFRRRMHWGAIAAISAVLIYPIYIFYPSAVLWRCYWLLDFFAGLPILCLILYCGQFEDNCESKPSIALRVLNSKAAQAVGAFSYSLYLIHVPLLEQIDRFLPQGLSADERWGMLAAIGLPLVLAAAYLFYLAVERPFLRQNRRHREPSMRSAL
;
A
#
# COMPACT_ATOMS: atom_id res chain seq x y z
N MET A 1 -32.70 37.35 39.99
CA MET A 1 -33.11 36.84 38.67
C MET A 1 -31.90 36.93 37.76
N SER A 2 -31.06 35.89 37.75
CA SER A 2 -29.76 35.87 37.07
C SER A 2 -29.90 35.06 35.78
N ILE A 3 -29.84 35.72 34.64
CA ILE A 3 -29.87 35.11 33.31
C ILE A 3 -28.49 34.47 33.10
N ILE A 4 -28.43 33.14 33.11
CA ILE A 4 -27.26 32.37 32.70
C ILE A 4 -27.19 32.44 31.17
N PRO A 5 -26.10 32.95 30.55
CA PRO A 5 -25.99 32.91 29.10
C PRO A 5 -25.82 31.47 28.62
N ALA A 6 -26.58 31.11 27.59
CA ALA A 6 -26.53 29.80 26.95
C ALA A 6 -25.10 29.52 26.45
N ALA A 7 -24.59 28.34 26.79
CA ALA A 7 -23.28 27.88 26.33
C ALA A 7 -23.27 27.81 24.79
N GLU A 8 -22.38 28.57 24.17
CA GLU A 8 -22.08 28.45 22.74
C GLU A 8 -21.64 27.02 22.40
N PRO A 9 -22.09 26.45 21.27
CA PRO A 9 -21.59 25.17 20.82
C PRO A 9 -20.10 25.32 20.51
N LYS A 10 -19.26 24.51 21.16
CA LYS A 10 -17.83 24.39 20.90
C LYS A 10 -17.57 23.90 19.46
N THR A 11 -17.66 24.77 18.47
CA THR A 11 -17.40 24.50 17.04
C THR A 11 -15.91 24.57 16.70
N GLY A 12 -15.05 24.15 17.63
CA GLY A 12 -13.62 24.44 17.56
C GLY A 12 -12.71 23.26 17.85
N PHE A 13 -13.03 22.01 17.47
CA PHE A 13 -12.08 20.89 17.61
C PHE A 13 -12.38 19.68 16.69
N ALA A 14 -12.83 19.87 15.45
CA ALA A 14 -12.74 18.82 14.42
C ALA A 14 -11.29 18.69 13.91
N ALA A 15 -10.35 18.50 14.84
CA ALA A 15 -8.98 18.14 14.55
C ALA A 15 -8.98 16.86 13.70
N ARG A 16 -8.14 16.83 12.67
CA ARG A 16 -7.97 15.69 11.76
C ARG A 16 -8.00 14.36 12.53
N ALA A 17 -9.11 13.63 12.44
CA ALA A 17 -9.18 12.24 12.89
C ALA A 17 -8.14 11.45 12.07
N HIS A 18 -6.99 11.20 12.68
CA HIS A 18 -5.99 10.29 12.17
C HIS A 18 -6.38 8.92 12.71
N PHE A 19 -7.09 8.15 11.89
CA PHE A 19 -7.49 6.78 12.18
C PHE A 19 -6.23 5.92 12.35
N GLN A 20 -5.79 5.71 13.59
CA GLN A 20 -4.52 5.04 13.91
C GLN A 20 -4.49 3.61 13.36
N PHE A 21 -5.64 2.94 13.32
CA PHE A 21 -5.75 1.58 12.81
C PHE A 21 -5.37 1.47 11.34
N LEU A 22 -5.48 2.54 10.54
CA LEU A 22 -5.07 2.53 9.12
C LEU A 22 -3.57 2.32 8.99
N ASP A 23 -2.76 2.92 9.88
CA ASP A 23 -1.32 2.67 9.92
C ASP A 23 -1.04 1.22 10.34
N GLY A 24 -1.83 0.67 11.28
CA GLY A 24 -1.79 -0.74 11.63
C GLY A 24 -2.03 -1.68 10.45
N ILE A 25 -3.06 -1.40 9.62
CA ILE A 25 -3.34 -2.19 8.41
C ILE A 25 -2.16 -2.09 7.44
N ARG A 26 -1.61 -0.89 7.22
CA ARG A 26 -0.43 -0.69 6.35
C ARG A 26 0.79 -1.45 6.85
N GLY A 27 1.01 -1.45 8.16
CA GLY A 27 2.14 -2.15 8.79
C GLY A 27 2.06 -3.66 8.60
N LEU A 28 0.89 -4.25 8.88
CA LEU A 28 0.66 -5.67 8.66
C LEU A 28 0.78 -6.04 7.18
N ALA A 29 0.19 -5.25 6.27
CA ALA A 29 0.31 -5.47 4.83
C ALA A 29 1.77 -5.43 4.35
N ALA A 30 2.57 -4.47 4.82
CA ALA A 30 3.99 -4.37 4.47
C ALA A 30 4.80 -5.58 4.96
N LEU A 31 4.52 -6.07 6.17
CA LEU A 31 5.15 -7.28 6.70
C LEU A 31 4.76 -8.52 5.90
N THR A 32 3.49 -8.65 5.51
CA THR A 32 3.03 -9.75 4.65
C THR A 32 3.77 -9.76 3.32
N VAL A 33 3.92 -8.59 2.67
CA VAL A 33 4.71 -8.43 1.44
C VAL A 33 6.16 -8.84 1.66
N MET A 34 6.78 -8.36 2.75
CA MET A 34 8.17 -8.67 3.07
C MET A 34 8.40 -10.17 3.30
N CYS A 35 7.56 -10.84 4.07
CA CYS A 35 7.64 -12.28 4.31
C CYS A 35 7.43 -13.10 3.02
N CYS A 36 6.53 -12.65 2.14
CA CYS A 36 6.35 -13.24 0.82
C CYS A 36 7.64 -13.17 0.00
N HIS A 37 8.30 -12.00 -0.06
CA HIS A 37 9.54 -11.85 -0.80
C HIS A 37 10.72 -12.61 -0.20
N ILE A 38 10.79 -12.79 1.12
CA ILE A 38 11.78 -13.68 1.75
C ILE A 38 11.67 -15.11 1.19
N ILE A 39 10.45 -15.65 1.08
CA ILE A 39 10.24 -16.98 0.50
C ILE A 39 10.58 -16.99 -1.00
N ASN A 40 10.14 -16.00 -1.77
CA ASN A 40 10.44 -15.92 -3.21
C ASN A 40 11.95 -15.87 -3.49
N ILE A 41 12.71 -15.12 -2.68
CA ILE A 41 14.16 -15.01 -2.83
C ILE A 41 14.84 -16.33 -2.45
N ALA A 42 14.48 -16.91 -1.29
CA ALA A 42 15.06 -18.16 -0.81
C ALA A 42 14.86 -19.36 -1.78
N TYR A 43 13.72 -19.40 -2.48
CA TYR A 43 13.38 -20.45 -3.45
C TYR A 43 13.53 -20.00 -4.91
N SER A 44 14.20 -18.88 -5.18
CA SER A 44 14.37 -18.36 -6.54
C SER A 44 15.08 -19.36 -7.50
N ALA A 45 16.00 -20.18 -6.96
CA ALA A 45 16.75 -21.20 -7.69
C ALA A 45 16.38 -22.64 -7.30
N ALA A 46 15.39 -22.85 -6.43
CA ALA A 46 15.02 -24.16 -5.92
C ALA A 46 13.55 -24.51 -6.24
N PRO A 47 13.26 -25.72 -6.74
CA PRO A 47 11.89 -26.12 -7.01
C PRO A 47 11.11 -26.28 -5.69
N VAL A 48 9.81 -25.97 -5.73
CA VAL A 48 8.90 -26.11 -4.58
C VAL A 48 8.91 -27.54 -4.02
N SER A 49 9.25 -28.56 -4.83
CA SER A 49 9.39 -29.95 -4.36
C SER A 49 10.41 -30.11 -3.22
N GLN A 50 11.47 -29.28 -3.18
CA GLN A 50 12.51 -29.32 -2.14
C GLN A 50 12.10 -28.67 -0.81
N MET A 51 10.96 -27.98 -0.77
CA MET A 51 10.46 -27.29 0.42
C MET A 51 10.01 -28.28 1.50
N SER A 52 10.41 -28.09 2.77
CA SER A 52 9.88 -28.93 3.85
C SER A 52 8.35 -28.85 3.95
N PRO A 53 7.66 -29.89 4.47
CA PRO A 53 6.19 -29.88 4.59
C PRO A 53 5.63 -28.68 5.36
N ALA A 54 6.31 -28.25 6.43
CA ALA A 54 5.93 -27.08 7.21
C ALA A 54 6.01 -25.79 6.39
N LEU A 55 7.13 -25.59 5.68
CA LEU A 55 7.29 -24.44 4.80
C LEU A 55 6.34 -24.50 3.61
N ARG A 56 6.09 -25.68 3.04
CA ARG A 56 5.13 -25.86 1.95
C ARG A 56 3.74 -25.36 2.35
N GLY A 57 3.30 -25.69 3.57
CA GLY A 57 2.08 -25.14 4.17
C GLY A 57 2.11 -23.62 4.29
N ALA A 58 3.22 -23.05 4.78
CA ALA A 58 3.40 -21.60 4.89
C ALA A 58 3.57 -20.87 3.54
N SER A 59 4.05 -21.57 2.51
CA SER A 59 4.33 -21.04 1.17
C SER A 59 3.07 -20.58 0.45
N HIS A 60 1.94 -21.18 0.80
CA HIS A 60 0.63 -20.74 0.33
C HIS A 60 0.34 -19.29 0.74
N LEU A 61 0.97 -18.78 1.80
CA LEU A 61 0.84 -17.39 2.24
C LEU A 61 1.60 -16.39 1.34
N ILE A 62 2.47 -16.85 0.43
CA ILE A 62 3.18 -16.00 -0.55
C ILE A 62 2.16 -15.20 -1.37
N GLN A 63 1.06 -15.82 -1.79
CA GLN A 63 0.03 -15.16 -2.59
C GLN A 63 -0.69 -14.04 -1.82
N LEU A 64 -0.65 -14.06 -0.48
CA LEU A 64 -1.16 -12.97 0.33
C LEU A 64 -0.31 -11.70 0.21
N GLY A 65 0.95 -11.81 -0.24
CA GLY A 65 1.78 -10.65 -0.58
C GLY A 65 1.19 -9.85 -1.76
N HIS A 66 0.68 -10.53 -2.79
CA HIS A 66 -0.07 -9.88 -3.88
C HIS A 66 -1.37 -9.26 -3.35
N CYS A 67 -2.12 -10.01 -2.55
CA CYS A 67 -3.35 -9.52 -1.91
C CYS A 67 -3.10 -8.30 -1.01
N ALA A 68 -1.94 -8.18 -0.36
CA ALA A 68 -1.59 -7.02 0.47
C ALA A 68 -1.47 -5.73 -0.35
N VAL A 69 -1.16 -5.81 -1.65
CA VAL A 69 -1.20 -4.66 -2.58
C VAL A 69 -2.63 -4.13 -2.70
N CYS A 70 -3.64 -5.01 -2.73
CA CYS A 70 -5.05 -4.62 -2.72
C CYS A 70 -5.38 -3.78 -1.48
N ALA A 71 -4.82 -4.12 -0.31
CA ALA A 71 -4.98 -3.34 0.91
C ALA A 71 -4.42 -1.93 0.78
N PHE A 72 -3.20 -1.78 0.24
CA PHE A 72 -2.61 -0.47 0.01
C PHE A 72 -3.46 0.40 -0.91
N ILE A 73 -3.98 -0.16 -2.00
CA ILE A 73 -4.79 0.59 -2.97
C ILE A 73 -6.15 1.02 -2.39
N VAL A 74 -6.85 0.14 -1.66
CA VAL A 74 -8.10 0.50 -0.96
C VAL A 74 -7.84 1.58 0.08
N LEU A 75 -6.78 1.45 0.89
CA LEU A 75 -6.40 2.45 1.89
C LEU A 75 -6.03 3.79 1.24
N SER A 76 -5.37 3.79 0.08
CA SER A 76 -5.00 5.00 -0.63
C SER A 76 -6.23 5.75 -1.16
N GLY A 77 -7.19 5.02 -1.74
CA GLY A 77 -8.48 5.59 -2.14
C GLY A 77 -9.26 6.17 -0.96
N PHE A 78 -9.31 5.41 0.14
CA PHE A 78 -9.95 5.84 1.39
C PHE A 78 -9.30 7.11 1.95
N CYS A 79 -7.99 7.11 2.17
CA CYS A 79 -7.26 8.22 2.78
C CYS A 79 -7.28 9.49 1.92
N LEU A 80 -7.27 9.35 0.59
CA LEU A 80 -7.33 10.50 -0.32
C LEU A 80 -8.71 11.11 -0.41
N MET A 81 -9.75 10.28 -0.40
CA MET A 81 -11.12 10.76 -0.45
C MET A 81 -11.59 11.30 0.90
N LEU A 82 -11.09 10.81 2.03
CA LEU A 82 -11.52 11.22 3.37
C LEU A 82 -11.54 12.75 3.61
N PRO A 83 -10.46 13.52 3.34
CA PRO A 83 -10.50 14.98 3.50
C PRO A 83 -11.34 15.67 2.42
N VAL A 84 -11.52 15.05 1.26
CA VAL A 84 -12.31 15.60 0.14
C VAL A 84 -13.80 15.42 0.41
N ALA A 85 -14.20 14.28 0.98
CA ALA A 85 -15.57 13.97 1.32
C ALA A 85 -16.16 14.93 2.36
N GLY A 86 -15.33 15.43 3.28
CA GLY A 86 -15.72 16.44 4.27
C GLY A 86 -15.49 17.90 3.84
N ALA A 87 -15.00 18.16 2.62
CA ALA A 87 -14.77 19.52 2.14
C ALA A 87 -16.01 20.09 1.43
N PRO A 88 -16.28 21.41 1.53
CA PRO A 88 -17.32 22.06 0.74
C PRO A 88 -17.15 21.78 -0.76
N ALA A 89 -18.24 21.41 -1.42
CA ALA A 89 -18.26 21.00 -2.84
C ALA A 89 -17.23 19.91 -3.21
N ARG A 90 -16.73 19.14 -2.22
CA ARG A 90 -15.70 18.10 -2.39
C ARG A 90 -14.46 18.61 -3.12
N GLN A 91 -14.00 19.81 -2.77
CA GLN A 91 -12.85 20.44 -3.42
C GLN A 91 -11.50 19.85 -2.97
N LEU A 92 -10.52 19.88 -3.86
CA LEU A 92 -9.13 19.55 -3.51
C LEU A 92 -8.51 20.76 -2.83
N ALA A 93 -7.96 20.58 -1.64
CA ALA A 93 -7.22 21.65 -0.96
C ALA A 93 -6.07 22.17 -1.84
N GLY A 94 -6.07 23.46 -2.17
CA GLY A 94 -5.09 24.07 -3.08
C GLY A 94 -5.23 23.64 -4.56
N GLY A 95 -6.41 23.15 -4.96
CA GLY A 95 -6.69 22.70 -6.33
C GLY A 95 -5.85 21.51 -6.78
N LEU A 96 -5.80 21.31 -8.10
CA LEU A 96 -5.02 20.23 -8.72
C LEU A 96 -3.52 20.38 -8.46
N LYS A 97 -2.98 21.60 -8.57
CA LYS A 97 -1.55 21.90 -8.32
C LYS A 97 -1.17 21.58 -6.87
N GLY A 98 -1.98 22.01 -5.90
CA GLY A 98 -1.75 21.71 -4.49
C GLY A 98 -1.85 20.22 -4.18
N PHE A 99 -2.79 19.51 -4.80
CA PHE A 99 -2.88 18.05 -4.73
C PHE A 99 -1.63 17.37 -5.26
N ALA A 100 -1.24 17.66 -6.52
CA ALA A 100 -0.07 17.07 -7.18
C ALA A 100 1.21 17.34 -6.38
N ALA A 101 1.43 18.58 -5.91
CA ALA A 101 2.60 18.94 -5.11
C ALA A 101 2.68 18.17 -3.78
N ARG A 102 1.55 17.85 -3.14
CA ARG A 102 1.52 17.04 -1.90
C ARG A 102 1.77 15.56 -2.17
N ARG A 103 1.36 15.05 -3.33
CA ARG A 103 1.61 13.66 -3.73
C ARG A 103 3.07 13.48 -4.16
N ALA A 104 3.56 14.38 -5.01
CA ALA A 104 4.95 14.42 -5.45
C ALA A 104 5.92 14.44 -4.26
N ARG A 105 5.73 15.36 -3.29
CA ARG A 105 6.56 15.43 -2.09
C ARG A 105 6.48 14.19 -1.18
N ARG A 106 5.38 13.44 -1.22
CA ARG A 106 5.22 12.23 -0.40
C ARG A 106 5.87 11.01 -1.04
N ILE A 107 5.76 10.87 -2.36
CA ILE A 107 6.20 9.67 -3.10
C ILE A 107 7.60 9.84 -3.68
N LEU A 108 7.84 10.92 -4.43
CA LEU A 108 9.01 11.01 -5.30
C LEU A 108 10.35 11.06 -4.54
N PRO A 109 10.53 11.87 -3.47
CA PRO A 109 11.83 11.91 -2.80
C PRO A 109 12.29 10.56 -2.22
N PRO A 110 11.50 9.88 -1.36
CA PRO A 110 11.82 8.51 -0.93
C PRO A 110 11.95 7.51 -2.07
N TYR A 111 11.10 7.57 -3.10
CA TYR A 111 11.22 6.68 -4.27
C TYR A 111 12.55 6.84 -5.01
N TYR A 112 12.96 8.09 -5.31
CA TYR A 112 14.22 8.34 -6.01
C TYR A 112 15.45 8.02 -5.16
N ALA A 113 15.37 8.22 -3.84
CA ALA A 113 16.44 7.78 -2.94
C ALA A 113 16.57 6.25 -2.88
N ALA A 114 15.45 5.51 -2.92
CA ALA A 114 15.46 4.06 -3.00
C ALA A 114 16.01 3.57 -4.35
N LEU A 115 15.60 4.20 -5.46
CA LEU A 115 16.15 3.92 -6.78
C LEU A 115 17.67 4.15 -6.84
N ALA A 116 18.15 5.26 -6.26
CA ALA A 116 19.58 5.55 -6.15
C ALA A 116 20.29 4.49 -5.29
N LEU A 117 19.71 4.09 -4.16
CA LEU A 117 20.24 2.99 -3.35
C LEU A 117 20.38 1.70 -4.17
N THR A 118 19.33 1.28 -4.88
CA THR A 118 19.34 0.09 -5.74
C THR A 118 20.44 0.14 -6.79
N ILE A 119 20.66 1.30 -7.44
CA ILE A 119 21.73 1.49 -8.42
C ILE A 119 23.13 1.42 -7.77
N LEU A 120 23.26 1.84 -6.51
CA LEU A 120 24.53 1.85 -5.77
C LEU A 120 24.88 0.49 -5.15
N LEU A 121 23.91 -0.41 -4.93
CA LEU A 121 24.14 -1.70 -4.28
C LEU A 121 25.24 -2.56 -4.95
N PRO A 122 25.34 -2.68 -6.29
CA PRO A 122 26.47 -3.37 -6.93
C PRO A 122 27.85 -2.84 -6.51
N ALA A 123 28.01 -1.52 -6.44
CA ALA A 123 29.27 -0.89 -6.04
C ALA A 123 29.56 -1.10 -4.54
N ILE A 124 28.52 -1.01 -3.71
CA ILE A 124 28.60 -1.31 -2.27
C ILE A 124 29.02 -2.77 -2.07
N HIS A 125 28.38 -3.71 -2.78
CA HIS A 125 28.69 -5.13 -2.73
C HIS A 125 30.15 -5.40 -3.11
N ALA A 126 30.61 -4.85 -4.24
CA ALA A 126 32.00 -4.98 -4.68
C ALA A 126 33.01 -4.43 -3.65
N THR A 127 32.66 -3.33 -2.97
CA THR A 127 33.50 -2.75 -1.91
C THR A 127 33.56 -3.66 -0.68
N VAL A 128 32.41 -4.16 -0.21
CA VAL A 128 32.34 -5.08 0.93
C VAL A 128 33.14 -6.35 0.66
N VAL A 129 32.94 -6.97 -0.51
CA VAL A 129 33.69 -8.17 -0.96
C VAL A 129 35.20 -7.95 -0.91
N ARG A 130 35.69 -6.79 -1.39
CA ARG A 130 37.12 -6.45 -1.34
C ARG A 130 37.64 -6.27 0.09
N LEU A 131 36.84 -5.68 0.97
CA LEU A 131 37.25 -5.41 2.35
C LEU A 131 37.22 -6.66 3.25
N THR A 132 36.32 -7.59 2.98
CA THR A 132 36.14 -8.81 3.79
C THR A 132 36.85 -10.03 3.23
N ASN A 133 37.55 -9.91 2.09
CA ASN A 133 38.15 -11.02 1.34
C ASN A 133 37.16 -12.17 1.08
N HIS A 134 35.88 -11.83 0.92
CA HIS A 134 34.81 -12.81 0.79
C HIS A 134 34.66 -13.23 -0.67
N GLN A 135 34.75 -14.51 -0.98
CA GLN A 135 34.63 -14.99 -2.36
C GLN A 135 33.16 -15.20 -2.73
N HIS A 136 32.60 -14.24 -3.49
CA HIS A 136 31.25 -14.32 -4.05
C HIS A 136 31.23 -13.85 -5.50
N GLU A 137 30.20 -14.31 -6.20
CA GLU A 137 29.94 -13.92 -7.58
C GLU A 137 29.70 -12.41 -7.72
N PRO A 138 30.21 -11.76 -8.79
CA PRO A 138 29.98 -10.34 -9.02
C PRO A 138 28.49 -10.00 -9.11
N PHE A 139 28.04 -9.02 -8.32
CA PHE A 139 26.72 -8.44 -8.49
C PHE A 139 26.70 -7.45 -9.66
N PHE A 140 25.98 -7.77 -10.73
CA PHE A 140 25.74 -6.88 -11.86
C PHE A 140 24.27 -6.47 -11.96
N LEU A 141 24.03 -5.16 -12.08
CA LEU A 141 22.70 -4.59 -12.35
C LEU A 141 22.72 -3.88 -13.71
N PRO A 142 22.02 -4.37 -14.75
CA PRO A 142 22.00 -3.74 -16.06
C PRO A 142 21.18 -2.45 -16.05
N VAL A 143 21.84 -1.30 -15.87
CA VAL A 143 21.22 0.01 -15.94
C VAL A 143 21.24 0.53 -17.38
N ARG A 144 20.12 0.38 -18.10
CA ARG A 144 19.91 0.97 -19.43
C ARG A 144 19.19 2.32 -19.30
N ALA A 145 19.44 3.23 -20.24
CA ALA A 145 18.77 4.54 -20.27
C ALA A 145 17.22 4.41 -20.30
N SER A 146 16.70 3.45 -21.07
CA SER A 146 15.26 3.15 -21.13
C SER A 146 14.68 2.74 -19.77
N ASN A 147 15.43 1.94 -19.00
CA ASN A 147 15.02 1.47 -17.68
C ASN A 147 15.03 2.64 -16.68
N LEU A 148 16.10 3.44 -16.70
CA LEU A 148 16.23 4.58 -15.79
C LEU A 148 15.15 5.63 -16.06
N ILE A 149 14.93 6.02 -17.32
CA ILE A 149 13.92 7.03 -17.69
C ILE A 149 12.51 6.55 -17.31
N SER A 150 12.17 5.28 -17.57
CA SER A 150 10.85 4.75 -17.23
C SER A 150 10.60 4.66 -15.73
N HIS A 151 11.64 4.40 -14.93
CA HIS A 151 11.57 4.45 -13.47
C HIS A 151 11.43 5.87 -12.94
N LEU A 152 12.22 6.82 -13.47
CA LEU A 152 12.13 8.23 -13.08
C LEU A 152 10.74 8.83 -13.33
N LEU A 153 10.08 8.41 -14.41
CA LEU A 153 8.74 8.84 -14.78
C LEU A 153 7.61 8.00 -14.15
N LEU A 154 7.95 6.90 -13.44
CA LEU A 154 7.01 5.92 -12.90
C LEU A 154 6.03 5.36 -13.96
N VAL A 155 6.57 4.99 -15.12
CA VAL A 155 5.83 4.36 -16.24
C VAL A 155 6.42 3.02 -16.67
N HIS A 156 7.40 2.50 -15.94
CA HIS A 156 8.04 1.21 -16.20
C HIS A 156 7.04 0.03 -16.16
N ASN A 157 5.99 0.12 -15.33
CA ASN A 157 4.92 -0.86 -15.24
C ASN A 157 3.97 -0.89 -16.46
N LEU A 158 4.07 0.05 -17.40
CA LEU A 158 3.25 0.06 -18.62
C LEU A 158 3.81 -0.87 -19.71
N ARG A 159 5.02 -1.40 -19.52
CA ARG A 159 5.70 -2.29 -20.46
C ARG A 159 6.29 -3.49 -19.75
N ALA A 160 5.97 -4.69 -20.22
CA ALA A 160 6.42 -5.94 -19.60
C ALA A 160 7.95 -6.08 -19.54
N ASP A 161 8.67 -5.58 -20.55
CA ASP A 161 10.14 -5.64 -20.60
C ASP A 161 10.85 -4.68 -19.62
N LEU A 162 10.14 -3.66 -19.13
CA LEU A 162 10.65 -2.67 -18.18
C LEU A 162 10.16 -2.92 -16.75
N LEU A 163 9.14 -3.76 -16.57
CA LEU A 163 8.45 -4.00 -15.30
C LEU A 163 9.39 -4.47 -14.19
N MET A 164 10.23 -5.46 -14.49
CA MET A 164 11.15 -6.07 -13.52
C MET A 164 12.55 -5.44 -13.56
N ALA A 165 12.74 -4.36 -14.34
CA ALA A 165 14.02 -3.69 -14.39
C ALA A 165 14.29 -2.96 -13.07
N LEU A 166 15.53 -2.98 -12.59
CA LEU A 166 16.01 -2.31 -11.36
C LEU A 166 15.38 -2.84 -10.05
N ASP A 167 14.07 -2.68 -9.84
CA ASP A 167 13.38 -3.07 -8.61
C ASP A 167 11.92 -3.47 -8.87
N GLY A 168 11.68 -4.79 -9.00
CA GLY A 168 10.39 -5.36 -9.40
C GLY A 168 9.18 -4.88 -8.59
N PRO A 169 9.18 -4.95 -7.24
CA PRO A 169 8.06 -4.49 -6.40
C PRO A 169 7.60 -3.05 -6.65
N THR A 170 8.42 -2.18 -7.24
CA THR A 170 8.04 -0.78 -7.48
C THR A 170 6.94 -0.58 -8.51
N TRP A 171 6.53 -1.63 -9.25
CA TRP A 171 5.42 -1.58 -10.19
C TRP A 171 4.13 -1.05 -9.57
N SER A 172 3.84 -1.42 -8.32
CA SER A 172 2.61 -1.03 -7.62
C SER A 172 2.62 0.44 -7.20
N VAL A 173 3.82 0.99 -6.92
CA VAL A 173 4.03 2.41 -6.65
C VAL A 173 3.80 3.23 -7.91
N ALA A 174 4.25 2.73 -9.07
CA ALA A 174 3.94 3.35 -10.36
C ALA A 174 2.43 3.32 -10.65
N THR A 175 1.76 2.19 -10.41
CA THR A 175 0.30 2.09 -10.54
C THR A 175 -0.41 3.08 -9.60
N GLU A 176 0.00 3.18 -8.33
CA GLU A 176 -0.56 4.14 -7.38
C GLU A 176 -0.38 5.59 -7.84
N TRP A 177 0.83 5.93 -8.32
CA TRP A 177 1.13 7.25 -8.85
C TRP A 177 0.23 7.61 -10.04
N GLN A 178 0.00 6.67 -10.96
CA GLN A 178 -0.89 6.84 -12.10
C GLN A 178 -2.36 7.03 -11.66
N ILE A 179 -2.84 6.21 -10.72
CA ILE A 179 -4.19 6.31 -10.16
C ILE A 179 -4.44 7.69 -9.54
N TYR A 180 -3.44 8.36 -8.98
CA TYR A 180 -3.64 9.70 -8.42
C TYR A 180 -4.01 10.75 -9.47
N PHE A 181 -3.48 10.64 -10.69
CA PHE A 181 -3.88 11.51 -11.80
C PHE A 181 -5.30 11.17 -12.26
N VAL A 182 -5.61 9.88 -12.41
CA VAL A 182 -6.97 9.43 -12.77
C VAL A 182 -7.98 9.88 -11.71
N PHE A 183 -7.64 9.78 -10.43
CA PHE A 183 -8.47 10.27 -9.33
C PHE A 183 -8.78 11.76 -9.46
N ALA A 184 -7.74 12.59 -9.62
CA ALA A 184 -7.92 14.04 -9.61
C ALA A 184 -8.59 14.59 -10.89
N LEU A 185 -8.30 13.97 -12.04
CA LEU A 185 -8.75 14.45 -13.36
C LEU A 185 -10.01 13.76 -13.87
N VAL A 186 -10.31 12.54 -13.42
CA VAL A 186 -11.42 11.73 -13.93
C VAL A 186 -12.39 11.37 -12.81
N LEU A 187 -11.95 10.60 -11.81
CA LEU A 187 -12.86 10.07 -10.80
C LEU A 187 -13.52 11.18 -9.98
N LEU A 188 -12.77 12.18 -9.52
CA LEU A 188 -13.32 13.23 -8.68
C LEU A 188 -14.33 14.14 -9.43
N PRO A 189 -14.08 14.60 -10.66
CA PRO A 189 -15.10 15.27 -11.47
C PRO A 189 -16.36 14.42 -11.69
N LEU A 190 -16.21 13.14 -12.04
CA LEU A 190 -17.35 12.22 -12.20
C LEU A 190 -18.10 12.04 -10.88
N TRP A 191 -17.40 11.94 -9.76
CA TRP A 191 -17.99 11.82 -8.43
C TRP A 191 -18.83 13.02 -8.06
N ARG A 192 -18.37 14.23 -8.40
CA ARG A 192 -19.13 15.46 -8.16
C ARG A 192 -20.38 15.55 -9.03
N ARG A 193 -20.31 15.06 -10.28
CA ARG A 193 -21.40 15.18 -11.26
C ARG A 193 -22.45 14.08 -11.12
N PHE A 194 -22.03 12.84 -10.94
CA PHE A 194 -22.88 11.65 -10.99
C PHE A 194 -23.00 10.92 -9.65
N GLY A 195 -22.20 11.29 -8.64
CA GLY A 195 -22.19 10.63 -7.34
C GLY A 195 -21.28 9.41 -7.26
N GLY A 196 -21.25 8.79 -6.07
CA GLY A 196 -20.27 7.75 -5.74
C GLY A 196 -20.47 6.43 -6.45
N LEU A 197 -21.70 5.89 -6.48
CA LEU A 197 -21.97 4.58 -7.08
C LEU A 197 -21.71 4.55 -8.60
N PRO A 198 -22.21 5.50 -9.42
CA PRO A 198 -21.89 5.50 -10.85
C PRO A 198 -20.40 5.66 -11.11
N THR A 199 -19.71 6.49 -10.33
CA THR A 199 -18.26 6.68 -10.45
C THR A 199 -17.48 5.43 -10.07
N PHE A 200 -17.92 4.69 -9.05
CA PHE A 200 -17.33 3.41 -8.66
C PHE A 200 -17.45 2.36 -9.76
N PHE A 201 -18.65 2.14 -10.29
CA PHE A 201 -18.83 1.18 -11.40
C PHE A 201 -18.10 1.64 -12.67
N GLY A 202 -18.08 2.94 -12.95
CA GLY A 202 -17.28 3.50 -14.03
C GLY A 202 -15.78 3.28 -13.85
N ALA A 203 -15.25 3.37 -12.62
CA ALA A 203 -13.86 3.09 -12.31
C ALA A 203 -13.52 1.60 -12.44
N VAL A 204 -14.43 0.71 -12.03
CA VAL A 204 -14.28 -0.74 -12.24
C VAL A 204 -14.23 -1.05 -13.74
N LEU A 205 -15.18 -0.53 -14.51
CA LEU A 205 -15.23 -0.71 -15.97
C LEU A 205 -13.98 -0.15 -16.65
N LEU A 206 -13.59 1.08 -16.32
CA LEU A 206 -12.39 1.71 -16.89
C LEU A 206 -11.11 0.95 -16.54
N GLY A 207 -11.00 0.44 -15.32
CA GLY A 207 -9.85 -0.33 -14.86
C GLY A 207 -9.76 -1.72 -15.48
N THR A 208 -10.88 -2.41 -15.69
CA THR A 208 -10.92 -3.76 -16.27
C THR A 208 -10.97 -3.76 -17.79
N ALA A 209 -11.43 -2.69 -18.44
CA ALA A 209 -11.53 -2.62 -19.89
C ALA A 209 -10.24 -3.01 -20.65
N PRO A 210 -9.03 -2.56 -20.26
CA PRO A 210 -7.79 -2.98 -20.91
C PRO A 210 -7.62 -4.50 -20.97
N TYR A 211 -8.00 -5.22 -19.90
CA TYR A 211 -7.91 -6.67 -19.81
C TYR A 211 -8.69 -7.40 -20.92
N PHE A 212 -9.89 -6.90 -21.22
CA PHE A 212 -10.83 -7.53 -22.15
C PHE A 212 -10.72 -7.03 -23.59
N VAL A 213 -10.24 -5.79 -23.79
CA VAL A 213 -10.25 -5.14 -25.10
C VAL A 213 -8.87 -5.18 -25.77
N LEU A 214 -7.78 -5.16 -25.00
CA LEU A 214 -6.43 -5.12 -25.55
C LEU A 214 -5.81 -6.53 -25.69
N PRO A 215 -4.85 -6.72 -26.60
CA PRO A 215 -4.09 -7.96 -26.71
C PRO A 215 -3.35 -8.31 -25.41
N ALA A 216 -3.14 -9.61 -25.15
CA ALA A 216 -2.59 -10.12 -23.89
C ALA A 216 -1.23 -9.51 -23.47
N ASN A 217 -0.42 -9.04 -24.41
CA ASN A 217 0.86 -8.38 -24.14
C ASN A 217 0.75 -6.88 -23.79
N HIS A 218 -0.41 -6.26 -23.99
CA HIS A 218 -0.68 -4.83 -23.76
C HIS A 218 -1.88 -4.58 -22.83
N ASN A 219 -2.54 -5.64 -22.35
CA ASN A 219 -3.76 -5.56 -21.55
C ASN A 219 -3.53 -5.22 -20.06
N PHE A 220 -2.28 -4.90 -19.69
CA PHE A 220 -1.81 -4.56 -18.35
C PHE A 220 -1.99 -5.65 -17.28
N ALA A 221 -2.39 -6.86 -17.66
CA ALA A 221 -2.69 -7.92 -16.69
C ALA A 221 -1.48 -8.41 -15.91
N GLY A 222 -0.35 -8.53 -16.60
CA GLY A 222 0.92 -8.91 -16.01
C GLY A 222 1.79 -7.73 -15.62
N SER A 223 1.27 -6.50 -15.58
CA SER A 223 2.10 -5.30 -15.39
C SER A 223 1.47 -4.25 -14.46
N ALA A 224 0.64 -3.34 -14.97
CA ALA A 224 0.10 -2.25 -14.17
C ALA A 224 -1.12 -2.65 -13.32
N CYS A 225 -1.74 -3.81 -13.62
CA CYS A 225 -2.96 -4.30 -12.96
C CYS A 225 -4.04 -3.21 -12.92
N SER A 226 -4.43 -2.69 -14.08
CA SER A 226 -5.28 -1.48 -14.20
C SER A 226 -6.63 -1.58 -13.48
N TRP A 227 -7.12 -2.79 -13.20
CA TRP A 227 -8.33 -3.05 -12.39
C TRP A 227 -8.21 -2.56 -10.94
N LEU A 228 -7.00 -2.33 -10.43
CA LEU A 228 -6.75 -1.71 -9.12
C LEU A 228 -7.41 -0.32 -9.00
N LEU A 229 -7.72 0.34 -10.12
CA LEU A 229 -8.55 1.56 -10.13
C LEU A 229 -9.92 1.35 -9.45
N GLY A 230 -10.53 0.18 -9.63
CA GLY A 230 -11.78 -0.19 -8.97
C GLY A 230 -11.65 -0.31 -7.45
N LEU A 231 -10.55 -0.90 -6.96
CA LEU A 231 -10.24 -0.98 -5.53
C LEU A 231 -9.99 0.40 -4.93
N PHE A 232 -9.32 1.28 -5.67
CA PHE A 232 -9.14 2.66 -5.24
C PHE A 232 -10.50 3.37 -5.08
N ALA A 233 -11.39 3.22 -6.07
CA ALA A 233 -12.74 3.76 -5.99
C ALA A 233 -13.59 3.12 -4.88
N MET A 234 -13.37 1.84 -4.57
CA MET A 234 -13.95 1.15 -3.41
C MET A 234 -13.54 1.84 -2.10
N GLY A 235 -12.26 2.18 -1.95
CA GLY A 235 -11.76 2.98 -0.83
C GLY A 235 -12.42 4.36 -0.76
N MET A 236 -12.59 5.03 -1.91
CA MET A 236 -13.28 6.32 -1.98
C MET A 236 -14.72 6.23 -1.45
N LEU A 237 -15.46 5.16 -1.79
CA LEU A 237 -16.81 4.91 -1.28
C LEU A 237 -16.80 4.81 0.26
N GLY A 238 -15.88 4.00 0.81
CA GLY A 238 -15.73 3.87 2.25
C GLY A 238 -15.52 5.20 2.97
N ALA A 239 -14.67 6.07 2.41
CA ALA A 239 -14.40 7.38 2.97
C ALA A 239 -15.65 8.28 2.95
N THR A 240 -16.43 8.24 1.87
CA THR A 240 -17.70 8.98 1.80
C THR A 240 -18.75 8.43 2.74
N MET A 241 -18.81 7.11 2.98
CA MET A 241 -19.74 6.51 3.95
C MET A 241 -19.40 6.91 5.39
N ILE A 242 -18.10 6.99 5.72
CA ILE A 242 -17.66 7.42 7.05
C ILE A 242 -17.97 8.91 7.27
N ARG A 243 -17.79 9.75 6.25
CA ARG A 243 -18.01 11.21 6.32
C ARG A 243 -19.44 11.66 6.00
N SER A 244 -20.33 10.76 5.62
CA SER A 244 -21.69 11.12 5.24
C SER A 244 -22.49 11.63 6.44
N GLU A 245 -23.11 12.80 6.28
CA GLU A 245 -24.06 13.37 7.26
C GLU A 245 -25.50 12.89 7.02
N SER A 246 -25.74 12.17 5.91
CA SER A 246 -27.07 11.64 5.61
C SER A 246 -27.51 10.59 6.64
N ALA A 247 -28.66 10.82 7.27
CA ALA A 247 -29.24 9.93 8.27
C ALA A 247 -29.43 8.50 7.74
N SER A 248 -29.79 8.34 6.46
CA SER A 248 -29.94 7.01 5.85
C SER A 248 -28.62 6.26 5.74
N VAL A 249 -27.53 6.96 5.38
CA VAL A 249 -26.19 6.36 5.28
C VAL A 249 -25.63 6.04 6.66
N ILE A 250 -25.83 6.92 7.64
CA ILE A 250 -25.42 6.68 9.03
C ILE A 250 -26.17 5.47 9.60
N SER A 251 -27.49 5.40 9.39
CA SER A 251 -28.33 4.28 9.84
C SER A 251 -27.91 2.97 9.18
N PHE A 252 -27.74 2.95 7.85
CA PHE A 252 -27.23 1.80 7.11
C PHE A 252 -25.87 1.35 7.65
N ARG A 253 -24.93 2.30 7.82
CA ARG A 253 -23.61 2.03 8.36
C ARG A 253 -23.74 1.36 9.72
N ARG A 254 -24.50 1.91 10.66
CA ARG A 254 -24.65 1.39 12.03
C ARG A 254 -25.40 0.05 12.11
N ARG A 255 -26.35 -0.21 11.21
CA ARG A 255 -27.13 -1.45 11.18
C ARG A 255 -26.34 -2.65 10.64
N MET A 256 -25.37 -2.41 9.75
CA MET A 256 -24.60 -3.47 9.12
C MET A 256 -23.50 -4.02 10.03
N HIS A 257 -23.36 -5.34 10.06
CA HIS A 257 -22.33 -6.06 10.82
C HIS A 257 -21.01 -6.15 10.04
N TRP A 258 -20.35 -5.01 9.82
CA TRP A 258 -19.14 -4.94 8.97
C TRP A 258 -18.02 -5.90 9.38
N GLY A 259 -17.86 -6.17 10.68
CA GLY A 259 -16.87 -7.14 11.17
C GLY A 259 -17.18 -8.58 10.73
N ALA A 260 -18.45 -8.98 10.76
CA ALA A 260 -18.88 -10.29 10.26
C ALA A 260 -18.73 -10.37 8.74
N ILE A 261 -19.12 -9.31 8.01
CA ILE A 261 -18.95 -9.24 6.55
C ILE A 261 -17.47 -9.32 6.18
N ALA A 262 -16.59 -8.62 6.90
CA ALA A 262 -15.15 -8.68 6.70
C ALA A 262 -14.61 -10.10 6.92
N ALA A 263 -15.00 -10.75 8.02
CA ALA A 263 -14.57 -12.11 8.33
C ALA A 263 -15.06 -13.13 7.29
N ILE A 264 -16.35 -13.10 6.94
CA ILE A 264 -16.95 -14.01 5.96
C ILE A 264 -16.31 -13.82 4.59
N SER A 265 -16.19 -12.58 4.11
CA SER A 265 -15.56 -12.31 2.81
C SER A 265 -14.08 -12.72 2.80
N ALA A 266 -13.32 -12.48 3.88
CA ALA A 266 -11.94 -12.95 3.98
C ALA A 266 -11.84 -14.48 3.93
N VAL A 267 -12.73 -15.20 4.63
CA VAL A 267 -12.79 -16.68 4.61
C VAL A 267 -13.20 -17.22 3.25
N LEU A 268 -14.03 -16.52 2.48
CA LEU A 268 -14.41 -16.96 1.14
C LEU A 268 -13.31 -16.69 0.09
N ILE A 269 -12.56 -15.60 0.24
CA ILE A 269 -11.65 -15.10 -0.81
C ILE A 269 -10.20 -15.52 -0.58
N TYR A 270 -9.67 -15.36 0.64
CA TYR A 270 -8.24 -15.57 0.88
C TYR A 270 -7.80 -17.04 0.76
N PRO A 271 -8.62 -18.05 1.10
CA PRO A 271 -8.30 -19.44 0.77
C PRO A 271 -8.09 -19.69 -0.73
N ILE A 272 -8.73 -18.92 -1.62
CA ILE A 272 -8.50 -19.04 -3.06
C ILE A 272 -7.05 -18.65 -3.40
N TYR A 273 -6.54 -17.56 -2.82
CA TYR A 273 -5.12 -17.17 -2.98
C TYR A 273 -4.17 -18.21 -2.39
N ILE A 274 -4.52 -18.78 -1.24
CA ILE A 274 -3.68 -19.71 -0.50
C ILE A 274 -3.57 -21.04 -1.25
N PHE A 275 -4.70 -21.66 -1.60
CA PHE A 275 -4.72 -23.05 -2.05
C PHE A 275 -4.58 -23.25 -3.56
N TYR A 276 -4.74 -22.20 -4.38
CA TYR A 276 -4.61 -22.32 -5.83
C TYR A 276 -3.26 -21.80 -6.35
N PRO A 277 -2.63 -22.49 -7.32
CA PRO A 277 -1.37 -22.04 -7.91
C PRO A 277 -1.50 -20.67 -8.61
N SER A 278 -0.48 -19.82 -8.52
CA SER A 278 -0.43 -18.54 -9.23
C SER A 278 -0.63 -18.68 -10.74
N ALA A 279 -0.11 -19.77 -11.32
CA ALA A 279 -0.30 -20.15 -12.73
C ALA A 279 -1.77 -20.41 -13.13
N VAL A 280 -2.67 -20.62 -12.15
CA VAL A 280 -4.12 -20.67 -12.37
C VAL A 280 -4.74 -19.31 -12.08
N LEU A 281 -4.35 -18.68 -10.97
CA LEU A 281 -4.95 -17.45 -10.48
C LEU A 281 -4.70 -16.24 -11.38
N TRP A 282 -3.60 -16.19 -12.14
CA TRP A 282 -3.25 -15.02 -12.95
C TRP A 282 -4.31 -14.62 -13.98
N ARG A 283 -5.09 -15.59 -14.49
CA ARG A 283 -6.20 -15.33 -15.43
C ARG A 283 -7.42 -14.70 -14.75
N CYS A 284 -7.48 -14.77 -13.43
CA CYS A 284 -8.60 -14.36 -12.62
C CYS A 284 -8.24 -13.25 -11.62
N TYR A 285 -6.98 -12.77 -11.58
CA TYR A 285 -6.57 -11.72 -10.63
C TYR A 285 -7.41 -10.45 -10.74
N TRP A 286 -7.82 -10.05 -11.95
CA TRP A 286 -8.71 -8.90 -12.11
C TRP A 286 -10.01 -9.00 -11.29
N LEU A 287 -10.54 -10.21 -11.13
CA LEU A 287 -11.75 -10.49 -10.37
C LEU A 287 -11.43 -10.75 -8.89
N LEU A 288 -10.39 -11.54 -8.63
CA LEU A 288 -9.98 -11.91 -7.28
C LEU A 288 -9.46 -10.71 -6.50
N ASP A 289 -8.70 -9.81 -7.11
CA ASP A 289 -8.20 -8.59 -6.49
C ASP A 289 -9.37 -7.67 -6.14
N PHE A 290 -10.34 -7.55 -7.05
CA PHE A 290 -11.55 -6.77 -6.81
C PHE A 290 -12.28 -7.25 -5.56
N PHE A 291 -12.52 -8.55 -5.44
CA PHE A 291 -13.16 -9.11 -4.25
C PHE A 291 -12.27 -9.05 -3.02
N ALA A 292 -10.95 -9.21 -3.16
CA ALA A 292 -10.00 -9.09 -2.04
C ALA A 292 -10.05 -7.71 -1.38
N GLY A 293 -10.43 -6.65 -2.11
CA GLY A 293 -10.67 -5.32 -1.54
C GLY A 293 -11.84 -5.23 -0.56
N LEU A 294 -12.84 -6.11 -0.69
CA LEU A 294 -14.06 -6.09 0.13
C LEU A 294 -13.79 -6.33 1.63
N PRO A 295 -13.09 -7.40 2.07
CA PRO A 295 -12.77 -7.60 3.48
C PRO A 295 -11.98 -6.42 4.06
N ILE A 296 -11.10 -5.79 3.28
CA ILE A 296 -10.35 -4.61 3.70
C ILE A 296 -11.27 -3.41 3.91
N LEU A 297 -12.15 -3.10 2.95
CA LEU A 297 -13.13 -2.01 3.09
C LEU A 297 -14.04 -2.26 4.30
N CYS A 298 -14.58 -3.47 4.44
CA CYS A 298 -15.44 -3.82 5.56
C CYS A 298 -14.70 -3.73 6.91
N LEU A 299 -13.43 -4.11 6.97
CA LEU A 299 -12.59 -3.93 8.17
C LEU A 299 -12.41 -2.44 8.49
N ILE A 300 -12.17 -1.59 7.49
CA ILE A 300 -12.08 -0.13 7.68
C ILE A 300 -13.39 0.44 8.22
N LEU A 301 -14.53 0.05 7.64
CA LEU A 301 -15.86 0.50 8.09
C LEU A 301 -16.17 0.01 9.50
N TYR A 302 -15.83 -1.25 9.81
CA TYR A 302 -15.94 -1.82 11.15
C TYR A 302 -15.11 -1.03 12.17
N CYS A 303 -13.82 -0.83 11.92
CA CYS A 303 -12.95 -0.07 12.82
C CYS A 303 -13.39 1.40 12.97
N GLY A 304 -13.85 2.03 11.89
CA GLY A 304 -14.37 3.39 11.91
C GLY A 304 -15.61 3.56 12.79
N GLN A 305 -16.48 2.54 12.90
CA GLN A 305 -17.64 2.59 13.81
C GLN A 305 -17.25 2.59 15.29
N PHE A 306 -16.16 1.91 15.67
CA PHE A 306 -15.71 1.89 17.06
C PHE A 306 -15.09 3.21 17.50
N GLU A 307 -14.43 3.94 16.58
CA GLU A 307 -13.94 5.29 16.90
C GLU A 307 -15.09 6.29 17.12
N ASP A 308 -16.24 6.10 16.45
CA ASP A 308 -17.44 6.91 16.67
C ASP A 308 -18.15 6.58 18.00
N ASN A 309 -17.98 5.35 18.52
CA ASN A 309 -18.68 4.82 19.69
C ASN A 309 -17.72 4.65 20.88
N CYS A 310 -17.40 5.75 21.57
CA CYS A 310 -16.48 5.81 22.70
C CYS A 310 -16.82 4.89 23.90
N GLU A 311 -18.05 4.38 23.99
CA GLU A 311 -18.55 3.57 25.11
C GLU A 311 -18.29 2.06 24.95
N SER A 312 -17.93 1.60 23.76
CA SER A 312 -17.73 0.17 23.48
C SER A 312 -16.29 -0.28 23.73
N LYS A 313 -16.10 -1.43 24.38
CA LYS A 313 -14.76 -2.05 24.50
C LYS A 313 -14.17 -2.29 23.11
N PRO A 314 -12.91 -1.91 22.86
CA PRO A 314 -12.29 -2.08 21.55
C PRO A 314 -12.18 -3.58 21.21
N SER A 315 -12.57 -3.93 19.99
CA SER A 315 -12.46 -5.30 19.51
C SER A 315 -11.00 -5.78 19.43
N ILE A 316 -10.79 -7.09 19.39
CA ILE A 316 -9.45 -7.69 19.24
C ILE A 316 -8.76 -7.16 17.98
N ALA A 317 -9.50 -7.08 16.86
CA ALA A 317 -8.97 -6.54 15.60
C ALA A 317 -8.48 -5.09 15.79
N LEU A 318 -9.30 -4.23 16.40
CA LEU A 318 -8.91 -2.85 16.65
C LEU A 318 -7.73 -2.75 17.63
N ARG A 319 -7.66 -3.60 18.65
CA ARG A 319 -6.52 -3.66 19.59
C ARG A 319 -5.21 -4.05 18.90
N VAL A 320 -5.25 -5.02 17.98
CA VAL A 320 -4.07 -5.44 17.21
C VAL A 320 -3.64 -4.32 16.26
N LEU A 321 -4.58 -3.73 15.51
CA LEU A 321 -4.30 -2.65 14.57
C LEU A 321 -3.81 -1.37 15.27
N ASN A 322 -4.32 -1.08 16.46
CA ASN A 322 -3.87 0.03 17.29
C ASN A 322 -2.67 -0.33 18.18
N SER A 323 -2.11 -1.54 18.07
CA SER A 323 -0.90 -1.87 18.82
C SER A 323 0.27 -0.97 18.40
N LYS A 324 1.11 -0.59 19.36
CA LYS A 324 2.29 0.26 19.09
C LYS A 324 3.20 -0.36 18.03
N ALA A 325 3.34 -1.68 18.01
CA ALA A 325 4.15 -2.40 17.03
C ALA A 325 3.58 -2.26 15.61
N ALA A 326 2.28 -2.55 15.42
CA ALA A 326 1.65 -2.43 14.10
C ALA A 326 1.68 -0.98 13.57
N GLN A 327 1.40 0.00 14.44
CA GLN A 327 1.50 1.41 14.09
C GLN A 327 2.93 1.85 13.79
N ALA A 328 3.92 1.37 14.55
CA ALA A 328 5.32 1.70 14.32
C ALA A 328 5.77 1.23 12.94
N VAL A 329 5.48 -0.02 12.58
CA VAL A 329 5.78 -0.55 11.23
C VAL A 329 4.96 0.18 10.17
N GLY A 330 3.70 0.50 10.45
CA GLY A 330 2.85 1.32 9.60
C GLY A 330 3.44 2.69 9.26
N ALA A 331 4.11 3.33 10.22
CA ALA A 331 4.67 4.66 10.06
C ALA A 331 5.82 4.74 9.05
N PHE A 332 6.60 3.66 8.89
CA PHE A 332 7.69 3.55 7.90
C PHE A 332 7.39 2.51 6.81
N SER A 333 6.13 2.09 6.67
CA SER A 333 5.73 1.00 5.77
C SER A 333 6.08 1.28 4.31
N TYR A 334 6.08 2.56 3.91
CA TYR A 334 6.43 2.98 2.56
C TYR A 334 7.93 2.85 2.30
N SER A 335 8.77 3.34 3.21
CA SER A 335 10.22 3.10 3.20
C SER A 335 10.55 1.61 3.17
N LEU A 336 9.88 0.79 3.99
CA LEU A 336 10.05 -0.67 3.98
C LEU A 336 9.73 -1.26 2.61
N TYR A 337 8.59 -0.88 2.04
CA TYR A 337 8.16 -1.34 0.72
C TYR A 337 9.17 -0.99 -0.38
N LEU A 338 9.79 0.19 -0.32
CA LEU A 338 10.72 0.64 -1.35
C LEU A 338 12.08 -0.05 -1.36
N ILE A 339 12.57 -0.54 -0.22
CA ILE A 339 13.96 -1.02 -0.13
C ILE A 339 14.08 -2.50 0.24
N HIS A 340 12.97 -3.15 0.62
CA HIS A 340 13.04 -4.51 1.16
C HIS A 340 13.62 -5.54 0.19
N VAL A 341 13.19 -5.59 -1.08
CA VAL A 341 13.72 -6.58 -2.04
C VAL A 341 15.19 -6.32 -2.37
N PRO A 342 15.60 -5.10 -2.80
CA PRO A 342 17.01 -4.83 -3.09
C PRO A 342 17.94 -5.18 -1.91
N LEU A 343 17.53 -4.88 -0.68
CA LEU A 343 18.30 -5.23 0.51
C LEU A 343 18.25 -6.73 0.85
N LEU A 344 17.10 -7.39 0.74
CA LEU A 344 17.00 -8.84 0.96
C LEU A 344 17.87 -9.61 -0.03
N GLU A 345 17.84 -9.27 -1.31
CA GLU A 345 18.71 -9.91 -2.30
C GLU A 345 20.19 -9.58 -2.05
N GLN A 346 20.50 -8.38 -1.55
CA GLN A 346 21.87 -8.03 -1.17
C GLN A 346 22.37 -8.90 -0.02
N ILE A 347 21.52 -9.14 0.99
CA ILE A 347 21.81 -10.02 2.14
C ILE A 347 21.94 -11.47 1.67
N ASP A 348 21.04 -11.93 0.80
CA ASP A 348 21.06 -13.28 0.23
C ASP A 348 22.38 -13.61 -0.47
N ARG A 349 22.96 -12.63 -1.18
CA ARG A 349 24.29 -12.74 -1.81
C ARG A 349 25.45 -12.87 -0.83
N PHE A 350 25.27 -12.53 0.45
CA PHE A 350 26.29 -12.71 1.49
C PHE A 350 26.06 -13.97 2.35
N LEU A 351 24.97 -14.71 2.10
CA LEU A 351 24.74 -15.97 2.81
C LEU A 351 25.74 -17.04 2.35
N PRO A 352 26.08 -18.01 3.22
CA PRO A 352 26.92 -19.14 2.85
C PRO A 352 26.46 -19.84 1.57
N GLN A 353 27.43 -20.23 0.74
CA GLN A 353 27.17 -21.06 -0.43
C GLN A 353 26.83 -22.50 0.02
N GLY A 354 26.01 -23.20 -0.76
CA GLY A 354 25.62 -24.58 -0.48
C GLY A 354 24.46 -24.78 0.50
N LEU A 355 23.86 -23.70 1.03
CA LEU A 355 22.63 -23.79 1.81
C LEU A 355 21.48 -24.35 0.97
N SER A 356 20.69 -25.23 1.58
CA SER A 356 19.36 -25.57 1.07
C SER A 356 18.44 -24.34 1.07
N ALA A 357 17.37 -24.39 0.27
CA ALA A 357 16.40 -23.29 0.20
C ALA A 357 15.71 -23.03 1.55
N ASP A 358 15.46 -24.08 2.34
CA ASP A 358 14.90 -23.99 3.69
C ASP A 358 15.86 -23.27 4.66
N GLU A 359 17.16 -23.60 4.62
CA GLU A 359 18.18 -22.92 5.43
C GLU A 359 18.34 -21.46 5.02
N ARG A 360 18.37 -21.20 3.70
CA ARG A 360 18.44 -19.84 3.13
C ARG A 360 17.23 -19.00 3.56
N TRP A 361 16.02 -19.57 3.49
CA TRP A 361 14.81 -18.95 4.04
C TRP A 361 14.95 -18.65 5.53
N GLY A 362 15.43 -19.62 6.32
CA GLY A 362 15.63 -19.47 7.75
C GLY A 362 16.59 -18.34 8.09
N MET A 363 17.70 -18.21 7.35
CA MET A 363 18.66 -17.12 7.51
C MET A 363 18.08 -15.76 7.09
N LEU A 364 17.35 -15.68 5.98
CA LEU A 364 16.68 -14.45 5.57
C LEU A 364 15.58 -14.03 6.56
N ALA A 365 14.86 -14.98 7.16
CA ALA A 365 13.87 -14.71 8.19
C ALA A 365 14.51 -14.27 9.53
N ALA A 366 15.58 -14.94 9.95
CA ALA A 366 16.24 -14.66 11.23
C ALA A 366 17.14 -13.42 11.21
N ILE A 367 17.81 -13.17 10.09
CA ILE A 367 18.82 -12.11 9.93
C ILE A 367 18.32 -11.03 8.96
N GLY A 368 17.85 -11.43 7.78
CA GLY A 368 17.39 -10.49 6.75
C GLY A 368 16.23 -9.63 7.22
N LEU A 369 15.21 -10.23 7.84
CA LEU A 369 14.03 -9.52 8.31
C LEU A 369 14.35 -8.40 9.32
N PRO A 370 15.04 -8.66 10.45
CA PRO A 370 15.35 -7.58 11.40
C PRO A 370 16.29 -6.52 10.81
N LEU A 371 17.27 -6.91 9.99
CA LEU A 371 18.18 -5.95 9.35
C LEU A 371 17.45 -5.01 8.39
N VAL A 372 16.56 -5.55 7.57
CA VAL A 372 15.79 -4.75 6.61
C VAL A 372 14.76 -3.87 7.31
N LEU A 373 14.12 -4.34 8.40
CA LEU A 373 13.26 -3.48 9.23
C LEU A 373 14.05 -2.31 9.83
N ALA A 374 15.24 -2.57 10.36
CA ALA A 374 16.11 -1.53 10.90
C ALA A 374 16.56 -0.54 9.81
N ALA A 375 17.01 -1.04 8.65
CA ALA A 375 17.40 -0.21 7.51
C ALA A 375 16.22 0.64 6.99
N ALA A 376 15.03 0.06 6.89
CA ALA A 376 13.82 0.77 6.47
C ALA A 376 13.42 1.87 7.45
N TYR A 377 13.56 1.63 8.76
CA TYR A 377 13.33 2.65 9.77
C TYR A 377 14.35 3.79 9.68
N LEU A 378 15.64 3.49 9.48
CA LEU A 378 16.68 4.50 9.27
C LEU A 378 16.44 5.30 7.99
N PHE A 379 16.09 4.63 6.89
CA PHE A 379 15.73 5.25 5.63
C PHE A 379 14.52 6.17 5.80
N TYR A 380 13.50 5.75 6.54
CA TYR A 380 12.37 6.59 6.90
C TYR A 380 12.79 7.85 7.65
N LEU A 381 13.65 7.71 8.67
CA LEU A 381 14.12 8.86 9.45
C LEU A 381 14.90 9.86 8.62
N ALA A 382 15.79 9.36 7.75
CA ALA A 382 16.69 10.17 6.94
C ALA A 382 16.01 10.79 5.71
N VAL A 383 15.13 10.04 5.05
CA VAL A 383 14.60 10.41 3.73
C VAL A 383 13.11 10.72 3.78
N GLU A 384 12.26 9.80 4.22
CA GLU A 384 10.79 9.96 4.10
C GLU A 384 10.24 11.02 5.09
N ARG A 385 10.63 10.93 6.37
CA ARG A 385 10.09 11.74 7.47
C ARG A 385 10.28 13.26 7.29
N PRO A 386 11.43 13.77 6.78
CA PRO A 386 11.58 15.20 6.49
C PRO A 386 10.47 15.77 5.61
N PHE A 387 10.09 15.07 4.54
CA PHE A 387 9.05 15.55 3.61
C PHE A 387 7.63 15.43 4.19
N LEU A 388 7.40 14.47 5.09
CA LEU A 388 6.14 14.38 5.85
C LEU A 388 5.97 15.56 6.83
N ARG A 389 7.03 15.97 7.52
CA ARG A 389 7.02 17.05 8.52
C ARG A 389 6.82 18.43 7.92
N GLN A 390 7.44 18.74 6.78
CA GLN A 390 7.29 20.03 6.10
C GLN A 390 5.83 20.31 5.70
N ASN A 391 5.06 19.26 5.40
CA ASN A 391 3.64 19.38 5.04
C ASN A 391 2.72 19.73 6.23
N ARG A 392 3.16 19.48 7.48
CA ARG A 392 2.46 19.95 8.70
C ARG A 392 2.71 21.44 8.93
N ARG A 393 3.96 21.88 8.86
CA ARG A 393 4.35 23.28 9.10
C ARG A 393 3.78 24.29 8.09
N HIS A 394 3.65 23.93 6.81
CA HIS A 394 3.03 24.80 5.79
C HIS A 394 1.51 24.95 5.90
N ARG A 395 0.85 24.20 6.78
CA ARG A 395 -0.61 24.30 7.01
C ARG A 395 -0.98 25.14 8.23
N GLU A 396 -0.02 25.47 9.08
CA GLU A 396 -0.17 26.35 10.25
C GLU A 396 0.01 27.87 9.99
N PRO A 397 0.55 28.40 8.87
CA PRO A 397 0.76 29.85 8.77
C PRO A 397 -0.52 30.67 8.52
N SER A 398 -1.63 30.06 8.05
CA SER A 398 -2.81 30.81 7.63
C SER A 398 -3.83 31.12 8.74
N MET A 399 -3.52 30.84 10.01
CA MET A 399 -4.37 31.23 11.16
C MET A 399 -3.74 32.33 12.04
N ARG A 400 -2.61 32.91 11.64
CA ARG A 400 -1.96 34.00 12.40
C ARG A 400 -2.05 35.38 11.75
N SER A 401 -2.72 35.52 10.61
CA SER A 401 -2.91 36.81 9.93
C SER A 401 -4.36 37.29 9.89
N ALA A 402 -5.19 36.82 10.83
CA ALA A 402 -6.57 37.28 11.02
C ALA A 402 -6.87 37.47 12.52
N LEU A 403 -5.93 38.09 13.24
CA LEU A 403 -6.18 38.75 14.51
C LEU A 403 -5.88 40.23 14.34
#